data_AF-A0A7C8EJY6-F1
#
_entry.id   AF-A0A7C8EJY6-F1
#
_cell.length_a   1.000
_cell.length_b   1.000
_cell.length_c   1.000
_cell.angle_alpha   90.00
_cell.angle_beta   90.00
_cell.angle_gamma   90.00
#
_symmetry.space_group_name_H-M   'P 1'
#
loop_
_entity.id
_entity.type
_entity.pdbx_description
1 polymer ?
#
loop_
_entity_poly.entity_id
_entity_poly.type
_entity_poly.pdbx_seq_one_letter_code
_entity_poly.pdbx_strand_id
1 'polypeptide(L)'
;MNSKGSATILSLLISAIILTVSIGFNWFVKEHIKAAEALKYKTEAMINANSAFETLIYCILGGTFSSKEVMLYNGKKLFGIDTIPLNGTAVTVKEKNIKITLKDSNGLISLTSLYDTESIGRLIKIFYPDKKDIPVFIASLRDWVDRDDLLHINGAESFYYRSQDKSYSSRNYPLQYIEELAFIKGMEDVSIEKILPFITLLPNSGFNPNTAPDEVLLAHLDITKETLEAVKAYRANKEITSNSEVFMLTGKNLPFQAYELNNFSPSRFWDVNIRYEKDNKSIYFIESGLNTSLGLRTPFSIFYWKEG
;
A
#
# COMPACT_ATOMS: atom_id res chain seq x y z
N MET A 1 6.78 -1.03 -83.73
CA MET A 1 6.95 -1.52 -82.35
C MET A 1 6.01 -0.74 -81.45
N ASN A 2 5.18 -1.45 -80.68
CA ASN A 2 3.93 -0.94 -80.11
C ASN A 2 4.20 -0.15 -78.80
N SER A 3 4.52 1.14 -78.90
CA SER A 3 4.80 2.04 -77.76
C SER A 3 3.62 2.22 -76.78
N LYS A 4 2.42 1.78 -77.16
CA LYS A 4 1.23 1.81 -76.30
C LYS A 4 1.29 0.79 -75.15
N GLY A 5 1.96 -0.35 -75.32
CA GLY A 5 2.01 -1.41 -74.30
C GLY A 5 2.98 -1.15 -73.14
N SER A 6 4.12 -0.51 -73.41
CA SER A 6 5.12 -0.18 -72.36
C SER A 6 4.64 0.94 -71.44
N ALA A 7 3.90 1.91 -71.97
CA ALA A 7 3.30 2.99 -71.19
C ALA A 7 2.25 2.47 -70.20
N THR A 8 1.44 1.47 -70.59
CA THR A 8 0.45 0.84 -69.72
C THR A 8 1.11 0.07 -68.58
N ILE A 9 2.16 -0.71 -68.87
CA ILE A 9 2.90 -1.47 -67.84
C ILE A 9 3.58 -0.51 -66.84
N LEU A 10 4.22 0.55 -67.33
CA LEU A 10 4.85 1.56 -66.49
C LEU A 10 3.83 2.28 -65.61
N SER A 11 2.66 2.64 -66.16
CA SER A 11 1.54 3.21 -65.40
C SER A 11 1.08 2.26 -64.29
N LEU A 12 0.95 0.96 -64.59
CA LEU A 12 0.52 -0.05 -63.62
C LEU A 12 1.53 -0.20 -62.48
N LEU A 13 2.82 -0.20 -62.80
CA LEU A 13 3.91 -0.24 -61.83
C LEU A 13 3.92 1.00 -60.93
N ILE A 14 3.80 2.19 -61.52
CA ILE A 14 3.73 3.45 -60.77
C ILE A 14 2.49 3.46 -59.85
N SER A 15 1.33 3.05 -60.36
CA SER A 15 0.10 2.94 -59.56
C SER A 15 0.25 1.94 -58.41
N ALA A 16 0.86 0.78 -58.64
CA ALA A 16 1.11 -0.23 -57.60
C ALA A 16 2.05 0.29 -56.51
N ILE A 17 3.11 1.02 -56.88
CA ILE A 17 4.02 1.66 -55.93
C ILE A 17 3.29 2.72 -55.10
N ILE A 18 2.53 3.62 -55.76
CA ILE A 18 1.77 4.67 -55.07
C ILE A 18 0.75 4.07 -54.10
N LEU A 19 0.04 3.00 -54.50
CA LEU A 19 -0.90 2.29 -53.64
C LEU A 19 -0.21 1.70 -52.42
N THR A 20 0.93 1.03 -52.61
CA THR A 20 1.69 0.41 -51.51
C THR A 20 2.19 1.46 -50.52
N VAL A 21 2.77 2.55 -51.03
CA VAL A 21 3.23 3.68 -50.20
C VAL A 21 2.07 4.34 -49.46
N SER A 22 0.93 4.50 -50.13
CA SER A 22 -0.26 5.13 -49.54
C SER A 22 -0.87 4.26 -48.43
N ILE A 23 -0.90 2.94 -48.59
CA ILE A 23 -1.33 2.00 -47.54
C ILE A 23 -0.35 2.03 -46.36
N GLY A 24 0.95 1.96 -46.63
CA GLY A 24 2.00 2.04 -45.60
C GLY A 24 1.94 3.35 -44.81
N PHE A 25 1.75 4.47 -45.51
CA PHE A 25 1.59 5.79 -44.90
C PHE A 25 0.31 5.87 -44.05
N ASN A 26 -0.82 5.34 -44.52
CA ASN A 26 -2.06 5.31 -43.73
C ASN A 26 -1.90 4.47 -42.45
N TRP A 27 -1.23 3.32 -42.53
CA TRP A 27 -0.93 2.50 -41.35
C TRP A 27 -0.03 3.26 -40.37
N PHE A 28 1.06 3.88 -40.86
CA PHE A 28 1.98 4.68 -40.06
C PHE A 28 1.27 5.86 -39.36
N VAL A 29 0.43 6.61 -40.09
CA VAL A 29 -0.37 7.70 -39.52
C VAL A 29 -1.32 7.20 -38.43
N LYS A 30 -2.02 6.08 -38.65
CA LYS A 30 -2.90 5.48 -37.63
C LYS A 30 -2.13 5.10 -36.36
N GLU A 31 -0.94 4.54 -36.50
CA GLU A 31 -0.12 4.16 -35.35
C GLU A 31 0.36 5.39 -34.56
N HIS A 32 0.78 6.45 -35.26
CA HIS A 32 1.13 7.71 -34.61
C HIS A 32 -0.04 8.38 -33.91
N ILE A 33 -1.24 8.34 -34.50
CA ILE A 33 -2.46 8.86 -33.86
C ILE A 33 -2.76 8.08 -32.58
N LYS A 34 -2.70 6.74 -32.61
CA LYS A 34 -2.91 5.90 -31.41
C LYS A 34 -1.89 6.18 -30.32
N ALA A 35 -0.61 6.31 -30.68
CA ALA A 35 0.45 6.63 -29.73
C ALA A 35 0.24 8.02 -29.10
N ALA A 36 -0.12 9.02 -29.92
CA ALA A 36 -0.40 10.37 -29.43
C ALA A 36 -1.63 10.40 -28.50
N GLU A 37 -2.67 9.64 -28.83
CA GLU A 37 -3.88 9.51 -28.00
C GLU A 37 -3.57 8.80 -26.67
N ALA A 38 -2.81 7.70 -26.69
CA ALA A 38 -2.37 7.01 -25.48
C ALA A 38 -1.50 7.91 -24.58
N LEU A 39 -0.58 8.68 -25.16
CA LEU A 39 0.23 9.64 -24.43
C LEU A 39 -0.65 10.72 -23.78
N LYS A 40 -1.59 11.30 -24.54
CA LYS A 40 -2.54 12.29 -24.02
C LYS A 40 -3.33 11.74 -22.83
N TYR A 41 -3.85 10.51 -22.93
CA TYR A 41 -4.60 9.89 -21.84
C TYR A 41 -3.73 9.60 -20.62
N LYS A 42 -2.50 9.13 -20.81
CA LYS A 42 -1.57 8.94 -19.68
C LYS A 42 -1.27 10.26 -19.00
N THR A 43 -1.00 11.33 -19.74
CA THR A 43 -0.76 12.66 -19.18
C THR A 43 -1.97 13.19 -18.41
N GLU A 44 -3.18 13.01 -18.93
CA GLU A 44 -4.41 13.36 -18.22
C GLU A 44 -4.59 12.56 -16.91
N ALA A 45 -4.34 11.26 -16.95
CA ALA A 45 -4.39 10.39 -15.77
C ALA A 45 -3.37 10.83 -14.70
N MET A 46 -2.13 11.12 -15.12
CA MET A 46 -1.06 11.62 -14.25
C MET A 46 -1.44 12.93 -13.58
N ILE A 47 -1.93 13.92 -14.35
CA ILE A 47 -2.31 15.23 -13.81
C ILE A 47 -3.46 15.10 -12.81
N ASN A 48 -4.48 14.28 -13.13
CA ASN A 48 -5.62 14.06 -12.25
C ASN A 48 -5.21 13.35 -10.96
N ALA A 49 -4.38 12.31 -11.04
CA ALA A 49 -3.90 11.58 -9.86
C ALA A 49 -3.05 12.47 -8.94
N ASN A 50 -2.10 13.23 -9.51
CA ASN A 50 -1.28 14.18 -8.74
C ASN A 50 -2.13 15.28 -8.11
N SER A 51 -3.09 15.85 -8.87
CA SER A 51 -4.02 16.84 -8.33
C SER A 51 -4.84 16.29 -7.16
N ALA A 52 -5.28 15.03 -7.24
CA ALA A 52 -5.97 14.38 -6.14
C ALA A 52 -5.05 14.13 -4.93
N PHE A 53 -3.80 13.74 -5.16
CA PHE A 53 -2.82 13.54 -4.10
C PHE A 53 -2.55 14.83 -3.32
N GLU A 54 -2.26 15.92 -4.02
CA GLU A 54 -1.99 17.23 -3.40
C GLU A 54 -3.22 17.77 -2.67
N THR A 55 -4.40 17.63 -3.28
CA THR A 55 -5.65 18.06 -2.64
C THR A 55 -5.95 17.21 -1.39
N LEU A 56 -5.67 15.91 -1.44
CA LEU A 56 -5.80 15.02 -0.29
C LEU A 56 -4.87 15.45 0.84
N ILE A 57 -3.59 15.71 0.57
CA ILE A 57 -2.65 16.20 1.59
C ILE A 57 -3.17 17.49 2.21
N TYR A 58 -3.57 18.45 1.39
CA TYR A 58 -4.13 19.72 1.86
C TYR A 58 -5.34 19.51 2.79
N CYS A 59 -6.25 18.61 2.38
CA CYS A 59 -7.44 18.25 3.15
C CYS A 59 -7.10 17.53 4.47
N ILE A 60 -6.11 16.64 4.50
CA ILE A 60 -5.65 15.96 5.72
C ILE A 60 -5.02 16.96 6.69
N LEU A 61 -4.22 17.91 6.18
CA LEU A 61 -3.53 18.91 7.02
C LEU A 61 -4.48 19.95 7.61
N GLY A 62 -5.55 20.30 6.91
CA GLY A 62 -6.57 21.24 7.38
C GLY A 62 -7.81 20.60 8.04
N GLY A 63 -7.93 19.28 7.96
CA GLY A 63 -9.09 18.52 8.41
C GLY A 63 -9.08 18.17 9.89
N THR A 64 -10.19 17.59 10.35
CA THR A 64 -10.28 16.95 11.67
C THR A 64 -10.45 15.44 11.50
N PHE A 65 -10.22 14.69 12.57
CA PHE A 65 -10.18 13.23 12.52
C PHE A 65 -11.15 12.65 13.55
N SER A 66 -11.96 11.68 13.14
CA SER A 66 -12.59 10.74 14.07
C SER A 66 -11.66 9.53 14.26
N SER A 67 -12.07 8.51 15.02
CA SER A 67 -11.27 7.28 15.12
C SER A 67 -11.23 6.46 13.82
N LYS A 68 -12.12 6.74 12.85
CA LYS A 68 -12.34 5.92 11.64
C LYS A 68 -12.15 6.66 10.33
N GLU A 69 -12.24 7.97 10.32
CA GLU A 69 -12.26 8.78 9.09
C GLU A 69 -11.65 10.17 9.28
N VAL A 70 -11.15 10.72 8.17
CA VAL A 70 -10.79 12.14 8.08
C VAL A 70 -12.03 12.92 7.63
N MET A 71 -12.41 13.93 8.40
CA MET A 71 -13.48 14.86 8.09
C MET A 71 -12.91 16.10 7.39
N LEU A 72 -13.36 16.34 6.16
CA LEU A 72 -12.87 17.42 5.31
C LEU A 72 -13.73 18.68 5.53
N TYR A 73 -13.31 19.56 6.46
CA TYR A 73 -14.09 20.74 6.85
C TYR A 73 -13.85 21.99 5.97
N ASN A 74 -14.95 22.75 5.80
CA ASN A 74 -15.09 24.17 5.48
C ASN A 74 -14.27 24.77 4.30
N GLY A 75 -14.87 24.72 3.10
CA GLY A 75 -14.48 25.52 1.93
C GLY A 75 -13.68 24.79 0.86
N LYS A 76 -13.10 23.63 1.16
CA LYS A 76 -12.31 22.83 0.21
C LYS A 76 -12.55 21.34 0.42
N LYS A 77 -13.57 20.82 -0.28
CA LYS A 77 -13.84 19.38 -0.39
C LYS A 77 -12.87 18.75 -1.40
N LEU A 78 -12.47 17.50 -1.18
CA LEU A 78 -11.74 16.73 -2.19
C LEU A 78 -12.72 16.32 -3.29
N PHE A 79 -12.90 17.17 -4.29
CA PHE A 79 -13.86 16.96 -5.39
C PHE A 79 -15.28 16.63 -4.91
N GLY A 80 -15.76 17.35 -3.88
CA GLY A 80 -17.11 17.16 -3.34
C GLY A 80 -17.23 16.08 -2.25
N ILE A 81 -16.15 15.36 -1.92
CA ILE A 81 -16.13 14.37 -0.84
C ILE A 81 -16.03 15.06 0.53
N ASP A 82 -16.85 14.61 1.49
CA ASP A 82 -16.91 15.14 2.85
C ASP A 82 -16.03 14.34 3.84
N THR A 83 -15.94 13.02 3.69
CA THR A 83 -15.12 12.17 4.56
C THR A 83 -14.36 11.10 3.77
N ILE A 84 -13.22 10.66 4.31
CA ILE A 84 -12.44 9.55 3.77
C ILE A 84 -12.17 8.53 4.90
N PRO A 85 -12.64 7.28 4.75
CA PRO A 85 -12.35 6.21 5.71
C PRO A 85 -10.85 5.91 5.79
N LEU A 86 -10.39 5.62 7.00
CA LEU A 86 -8.98 5.32 7.33
C LEU A 86 -8.67 3.82 7.38
N ASN A 87 -9.62 2.96 7.03
CA ASN A 87 -9.48 1.50 7.01
C ASN A 87 -9.12 0.95 5.61
N GLY A 88 -8.80 1.81 4.64
CA GLY A 88 -8.53 1.43 3.26
C GLY A 88 -9.76 1.23 2.38
N THR A 89 -10.97 1.55 2.87
CA THR A 89 -12.17 1.56 2.01
C THR A 89 -12.02 2.60 0.91
N ALA A 90 -12.27 2.18 -0.34
CA ALA A 90 -12.09 3.05 -1.49
C ALA A 90 -13.21 4.08 -1.65
N VAL A 91 -12.83 5.34 -1.83
CA VAL A 91 -13.72 6.44 -2.19
C VAL A 91 -13.51 6.78 -3.67
N THR A 92 -14.58 6.79 -4.45
CA THR A 92 -14.51 7.04 -5.91
C THR A 92 -15.01 8.44 -6.25
N VAL A 93 -14.13 9.25 -6.84
CA VAL A 93 -14.46 10.54 -7.46
C VAL A 93 -14.81 10.30 -8.93
N LYS A 94 -16.10 10.06 -9.19
CA LYS A 94 -16.58 9.70 -10.55
C LYS A 94 -16.26 10.75 -11.60
N GLU A 95 -16.39 12.03 -11.27
CA GLU A 95 -16.13 13.14 -12.21
C GLU A 95 -14.67 13.22 -12.68
N LYS A 96 -13.75 12.66 -11.90
CA LYS A 96 -12.31 12.66 -12.18
C LYS A 96 -11.77 11.29 -12.55
N ASN A 97 -12.59 10.24 -12.52
CA ASN A 97 -12.17 8.84 -12.69
C ASN A 97 -11.09 8.42 -11.68
N ILE A 98 -11.18 8.92 -10.44
CA ILE A 98 -10.18 8.66 -9.40
C ILE A 98 -10.76 7.79 -8.31
N LYS A 99 -9.98 6.81 -7.87
CA LYS A 99 -10.22 5.99 -6.69
C LYS A 99 -9.15 6.28 -5.65
N ILE A 100 -9.57 6.57 -4.43
CA ILE A 100 -8.69 6.96 -3.32
C ILE A 100 -8.88 5.98 -2.19
N THR A 101 -7.81 5.43 -1.64
CA THR A 101 -7.83 4.66 -0.38
C THR A 101 -6.82 5.25 0.57
N LEU A 102 -7.22 5.37 1.84
CA LEU A 102 -6.37 5.84 2.92
C LEU A 102 -6.37 4.79 4.03
N LYS A 103 -5.19 4.37 4.46
CA LYS A 103 -5.02 3.42 5.58
C LYS A 103 -4.20 4.08 6.68
N ASP A 104 -4.73 4.01 7.89
CA ASP A 104 -4.06 4.43 9.12
C ASP A 104 -3.05 3.37 9.58
N SER A 105 -1.79 3.77 9.82
CA SER A 105 -0.76 2.84 10.29
C SER A 105 -1.09 2.22 11.65
N ASN A 106 -1.74 2.95 12.55
CA ASN A 106 -2.18 2.42 13.86
C ASN A 106 -3.22 1.27 13.70
N GLY A 107 -3.85 1.12 12.53
CA GLY A 107 -4.72 -0.02 12.21
C GLY A 107 -3.99 -1.22 11.61
N LEU A 108 -2.68 -1.14 11.37
CA LEU A 108 -1.85 -2.17 10.74
C LEU A 108 -0.74 -2.61 11.69
N ILE A 109 -0.10 -3.75 11.38
CA ILE A 109 1.10 -4.19 12.11
C ILE A 109 2.31 -3.48 11.49
N SER A 110 2.87 -2.51 12.21
CA SER A 110 4.11 -1.84 11.81
C SER A 110 5.32 -2.72 12.06
N LEU A 111 6.18 -2.87 11.04
CA LEU A 111 7.44 -3.61 11.15
C LEU A 111 8.63 -2.70 11.50
N THR A 112 8.41 -1.39 11.56
CA THR A 112 9.42 -0.41 11.95
C THR A 112 9.69 -0.44 13.45
N SER A 113 8.66 -0.78 14.22
CA SER A 113 8.70 -0.88 15.67
C SER A 113 8.75 -2.36 16.06
N LEU A 114 9.94 -2.89 16.34
CA LEU A 114 10.13 -4.30 16.73
C LEU A 114 9.54 -4.65 18.11
N TYR A 115 8.82 -3.74 18.78
CA TYR A 115 8.21 -3.99 20.08
C TYR A 115 7.14 -5.08 20.06
N ASP A 116 6.49 -5.32 18.92
CA ASP A 116 5.45 -6.34 18.77
C ASP A 116 5.70 -7.23 17.55
N THR A 117 6.82 -7.95 17.59
CA THR A 117 7.13 -9.00 16.61
C THR A 117 6.18 -10.20 16.70
N GLU A 118 5.56 -10.43 17.85
CA GLU A 118 4.64 -11.56 18.03
C GLU A 118 3.38 -11.41 17.17
N SER A 119 2.90 -10.19 16.96
CA SER A 119 1.73 -9.94 16.10
C SER A 119 1.93 -10.36 14.65
N ILE A 120 3.09 -10.08 14.03
CA ILE A 120 3.34 -10.58 12.66
C ILE A 120 3.43 -12.12 12.65
N GLY A 121 4.00 -12.74 13.69
CA GLY A 121 4.02 -14.20 13.82
C GLY A 121 2.61 -14.80 13.90
N ARG A 122 1.73 -14.20 14.71
CA ARG A 122 0.31 -14.60 14.81
C ARG A 122 -0.44 -14.34 13.50
N LEU A 123 -0.18 -13.23 12.82
CA LEU A 123 -0.74 -12.92 11.51
C LEU A 123 -0.39 -13.99 10.48
N ILE A 124 0.88 -14.37 10.38
CA ILE A 124 1.31 -15.44 9.47
C ILE A 124 0.59 -16.75 9.83
N LYS A 125 0.46 -17.08 11.11
CA LYS A 125 -0.25 -18.29 11.56
C LYS A 125 -1.75 -18.31 11.20
N ILE A 126 -2.39 -17.14 11.06
CA ILE A 126 -3.77 -17.06 10.56
C ILE A 126 -3.86 -17.57 9.10
N PHE A 127 -2.88 -17.23 8.26
CA PHE A 127 -2.84 -17.65 6.85
C PHE A 127 -2.16 -19.01 6.62
N TYR A 128 -1.29 -19.42 7.53
CA TYR A 128 -0.51 -20.66 7.46
C TYR A 128 -0.58 -21.41 8.82
N PRO A 129 -1.74 -22.02 9.17
CA PRO A 129 -1.95 -22.61 10.50
C PRO A 129 -0.99 -23.74 10.86
N ASP A 130 -0.53 -24.49 9.85
CA ASP A 130 0.36 -25.64 10.01
C ASP A 130 1.85 -25.25 10.12
N LYS A 131 2.17 -23.95 9.98
CA LYS A 131 3.54 -23.44 10.02
C LYS A 131 4.10 -23.51 11.45
N LYS A 132 5.14 -24.32 11.65
CA LYS A 132 5.74 -24.59 12.98
C LYS A 132 6.96 -23.73 13.30
N ASP A 133 7.58 -23.17 12.28
CA ASP A 133 8.80 -22.36 12.34
C ASP A 133 8.52 -20.86 12.55
N ILE A 134 7.31 -20.47 12.99
CA ILE A 134 7.02 -19.09 13.39
C ILE A 134 8.03 -18.57 14.44
N PRO A 135 8.42 -19.33 15.49
CA PRO A 135 9.44 -18.86 16.44
C PRO A 135 10.82 -18.65 15.79
N VAL A 136 11.17 -19.43 14.76
CA VAL A 136 12.41 -19.26 13.99
C VAL A 136 12.35 -17.94 13.22
N PHE A 137 11.23 -17.66 12.55
CA PHE A 137 11.02 -16.40 11.85
C PHE A 137 11.11 -15.20 12.80
N ILE A 138 10.42 -15.24 13.94
CA ILE A 138 10.45 -14.12 14.90
C ILE A 138 11.86 -13.86 15.42
N ALA A 139 12.63 -14.91 15.78
CA ALA A 139 14.01 -14.75 16.18
C ALA A 139 14.88 -14.20 15.05
N SER A 140 14.72 -14.73 13.83
CA SER A 140 15.50 -14.31 12.66
C SER A 140 15.15 -12.89 12.20
N LEU A 141 13.93 -12.43 12.41
CA LEU A 141 13.52 -11.04 12.16
C LEU A 141 14.16 -10.06 13.14
N ARG A 142 14.37 -10.48 14.40
CA ARG A 142 15.08 -9.66 15.40
C ARG A 142 16.56 -9.53 15.01
N ASP A 143 17.23 -10.65 14.73
CA ASP A 143 18.62 -10.72 14.21
C ASP A 143 18.80 -10.00 12.86
N TRP A 144 17.74 -9.89 12.04
CA TRP A 144 17.84 -9.20 10.76
C TRP A 144 18.04 -7.68 10.93
N VAL A 145 17.54 -7.12 12.03
CA VAL A 145 17.32 -5.67 12.19
C VAL A 145 18.16 -5.08 13.32
N ASP A 146 18.50 -5.83 14.37
CA ASP A 146 19.38 -5.36 15.43
C ASP A 146 20.81 -5.11 14.90
N ARG A 147 21.63 -4.36 15.65
CA ARG A 147 22.87 -3.79 15.09
C ARG A 147 24.09 -4.68 15.25
N ASP A 148 23.99 -5.68 16.10
CA ASP A 148 25.09 -6.59 16.38
C ASP A 148 25.00 -7.84 15.50
N ASP A 149 25.84 -8.84 15.75
CA ASP A 149 25.80 -10.13 15.05
C ASP A 149 25.56 -11.27 16.08
N LEU A 150 24.87 -10.96 17.21
CA LEU A 150 24.60 -11.93 18.27
C LEU A 150 23.34 -12.73 17.96
N LEU A 151 23.57 -14.00 17.63
CA LEU A 151 22.50 -14.94 17.28
C LEU A 151 21.51 -15.16 18.45
N HIS A 152 20.23 -14.84 18.25
CA HIS A 152 19.16 -15.28 19.15
C HIS A 152 18.91 -16.80 19.05
N ILE A 153 18.29 -17.38 20.09
CA ILE A 153 17.86 -18.79 20.04
C ILE A 153 16.90 -18.97 18.86
N ASN A 154 17.23 -19.92 17.97
CA ASN A 154 16.52 -20.21 16.70
C ASN A 154 16.62 -19.12 15.63
N GLY A 155 17.38 -18.05 15.87
CA GLY A 155 17.57 -16.96 14.93
C GLY A 155 18.49 -17.28 13.75
N ALA A 156 18.88 -16.23 13.05
CA ALA A 156 19.78 -16.26 11.91
C ALA A 156 20.44 -14.91 11.71
N GLU A 157 21.78 -14.95 11.74
CA GLU A 157 22.65 -13.79 11.56
C GLU A 157 23.44 -13.84 10.25
N SER A 158 24.27 -12.82 10.01
CA SER A 158 25.17 -12.72 8.85
C SER A 158 25.89 -14.04 8.50
N PHE A 159 26.34 -14.82 9.49
CA PHE A 159 26.97 -16.12 9.25
C PHE A 159 26.04 -17.11 8.53
N TYR A 160 24.78 -17.21 8.98
CA TYR A 160 23.78 -18.07 8.35
C TYR A 160 23.49 -17.63 6.91
N TYR A 161 23.28 -16.33 6.69
CA TYR A 161 22.91 -15.80 5.37
C TYR A 161 24.05 -15.92 4.35
N ARG A 162 25.31 -15.81 4.77
CA ARG A 162 26.49 -16.02 3.90
C ARG A 162 26.66 -17.48 3.48
N SER A 163 26.10 -18.41 4.23
CA SER A 163 26.15 -19.85 3.92
C SER A 163 25.08 -20.31 2.92
N GLN A 164 24.12 -19.44 2.56
CA GLN A 164 23.08 -19.76 1.58
C GLN A 164 23.64 -19.77 0.14
N ASP A 165 22.96 -20.47 -0.77
CA ASP A 165 23.34 -20.58 -2.20
C ASP A 165 23.65 -19.22 -2.84
N LYS A 166 22.83 -18.21 -2.50
CA LYS A 166 23.15 -16.81 -2.75
C LYS A 166 23.67 -16.23 -1.45
N SER A 167 24.96 -15.93 -1.39
CA SER A 167 25.57 -15.32 -0.20
C SER A 167 25.11 -13.86 -0.05
N TYR A 168 24.46 -13.55 1.06
CA TYR A 168 24.16 -12.19 1.53
C TYR A 168 24.40 -12.09 3.05
N SER A 169 24.17 -10.93 3.66
CA SER A 169 24.31 -10.73 5.11
C SER A 169 22.98 -10.24 5.68
N SER A 170 22.80 -10.37 7.00
CA SER A 170 21.72 -9.68 7.70
C SER A 170 21.86 -8.17 7.47
N ARG A 171 20.74 -7.45 7.53
CA ARG A 171 20.73 -6.01 7.25
C ARG A 171 21.40 -5.22 8.38
N ASN A 172 21.22 -5.68 9.61
CA ASN A 172 21.63 -5.03 10.86
C ASN A 172 21.16 -3.57 10.97
N TYR A 173 19.96 -3.33 10.45
CA TYR A 173 19.32 -2.02 10.33
C TYR A 173 17.80 -2.19 10.16
N PRO A 174 16.96 -1.20 10.52
CA PRO A 174 15.54 -1.23 10.22
C PRO A 174 15.21 -1.61 8.77
N LEU A 175 14.12 -2.35 8.60
CA LEU A 175 13.59 -2.71 7.28
C LEU A 175 13.35 -1.46 6.43
N GLN A 176 13.77 -1.51 5.17
CA GLN A 176 13.56 -0.46 4.18
C GLN A 176 12.49 -0.85 3.16
N TYR A 177 12.32 -2.15 2.90
CA TYR A 177 11.31 -2.70 2.00
C TYR A 177 10.60 -3.89 2.63
N ILE A 178 9.31 -4.06 2.34
CA ILE A 178 8.53 -5.18 2.90
C ILE A 178 9.00 -6.50 2.29
N GLU A 179 9.45 -6.47 1.05
CA GLU A 179 9.97 -7.60 0.28
C GLU A 179 11.19 -8.24 0.95
N GLU A 180 11.87 -7.53 1.84
CA GLU A 180 12.98 -8.06 2.62
C GLU A 180 12.60 -9.24 3.50
N LEU A 181 11.33 -9.31 3.92
CA LEU A 181 10.83 -10.44 4.69
C LEU A 181 11.06 -11.77 3.97
N ALA A 182 11.09 -11.79 2.63
CA ALA A 182 11.33 -13.01 1.86
C ALA A 182 12.78 -13.55 2.00
N PHE A 183 13.72 -12.74 2.50
CA PHE A 183 15.12 -13.15 2.72
C PHE A 183 15.39 -13.61 4.15
N ILE A 184 14.43 -13.43 5.05
CA ILE A 184 14.53 -13.78 6.45
C ILE A 184 14.19 -15.26 6.62
N LYS A 185 15.04 -15.98 7.34
CA LYS A 185 14.84 -17.40 7.63
C LYS A 185 13.47 -17.66 8.26
N GLY A 186 12.75 -18.66 7.76
CA GLY A 186 11.40 -19.00 8.19
C GLY A 186 10.28 -18.36 7.36
N MET A 187 10.61 -17.60 6.30
CA MET A 187 9.63 -17.03 5.35
C MET A 187 9.57 -17.74 4.00
N GLU A 188 10.29 -18.84 3.83
CA GLU A 188 10.47 -19.54 2.54
C GLU A 188 9.14 -19.97 1.91
N ASP A 189 8.19 -20.43 2.73
CA ASP A 189 6.86 -20.89 2.29
C ASP A 189 5.75 -19.84 2.48
N VAL A 190 6.10 -18.60 2.82
CA VAL A 190 5.13 -17.53 3.11
C VAL A 190 5.04 -16.56 1.95
N SER A 191 3.87 -16.55 1.29
CA SER A 191 3.55 -15.54 0.28
C SER A 191 3.37 -14.16 0.94
N ILE A 192 4.33 -13.25 0.72
CA ILE A 192 4.29 -11.86 1.20
C ILE A 192 3.02 -11.14 0.73
N GLU A 193 2.56 -11.41 -0.50
CA GLU A 193 1.32 -10.81 -1.05
C GLU A 193 0.08 -11.04 -0.18
N LYS A 194 0.01 -12.18 0.55
CA LYS A 194 -1.14 -12.48 1.42
C LYS A 194 -1.14 -11.66 2.70
N ILE A 195 0.04 -11.30 3.21
CA ILE A 195 0.17 -10.55 4.47
C ILE A 195 0.31 -9.04 4.25
N LEU A 196 0.72 -8.63 3.04
CA LEU A 196 0.93 -7.23 2.65
C LEU A 196 -0.23 -6.29 3.00
N PRO A 197 -1.52 -6.67 2.89
CA PRO A 197 -2.63 -5.76 3.23
C PRO A 197 -2.72 -5.36 4.71
N PHE A 198 -2.02 -6.08 5.60
CA PHE A 198 -2.16 -6.04 7.07
C PHE A 198 -0.92 -5.50 7.79
N ILE A 199 0.17 -5.27 7.06
CA ILE A 199 1.47 -4.82 7.58
C ILE A 199 1.85 -3.49 6.95
N THR A 200 2.73 -2.73 7.59
CA THR A 200 3.28 -1.47 7.05
C THR A 200 4.69 -1.21 7.55
N LEU A 201 5.47 -0.41 6.80
CA LEU A 201 6.74 0.18 7.25
C LEU A 201 6.55 1.58 7.82
N LEU A 202 5.32 2.10 7.81
CA LEU A 202 5.02 3.34 8.51
C LEU A 202 5.11 3.11 10.02
N PRO A 203 5.62 4.08 10.80
CA PRO A 203 5.59 3.99 12.25
C PRO A 203 4.17 3.91 12.81
N ASN A 204 4.01 3.20 13.93
CA ASN A 204 2.81 3.24 14.75
C ASN A 204 3.07 4.07 16.02
N SER A 205 2.03 4.72 16.52
CA SER A 205 2.05 5.51 17.76
C SER A 205 1.06 4.97 18.81
N GLY A 206 0.54 3.78 18.55
CA GLY A 206 -0.53 3.11 19.28
C GLY A 206 -1.20 2.07 18.39
N PHE A 207 -2.30 1.53 18.88
CA PHE A 207 -3.19 0.64 18.14
C PHE A 207 -4.59 1.25 18.02
N ASN A 208 -5.11 1.28 16.80
CA ASN A 208 -6.45 1.76 16.49
C ASN A 208 -7.36 0.60 16.06
N PRO A 209 -8.10 -0.03 16.99
CA PRO A 209 -9.00 -1.13 16.65
C PRO A 209 -10.16 -0.70 15.73
N ASN A 210 -10.42 0.60 15.60
CA ASN A 210 -11.50 1.11 14.77
C ASN A 210 -11.16 1.10 13.27
N THR A 211 -9.88 1.15 12.91
CA THR A 211 -9.39 1.08 11.52
C THR A 211 -8.78 -0.28 11.18
N ALA A 212 -8.41 -1.07 12.20
CA ALA A 212 -7.79 -2.37 12.02
C ALA A 212 -8.66 -3.37 11.23
N PRO A 213 -8.08 -4.07 10.24
CA PRO A 213 -8.68 -5.24 9.62
C PRO A 213 -8.88 -6.39 10.61
N ASP A 214 -9.76 -7.32 10.26
CA ASP A 214 -10.12 -8.48 11.10
C ASP A 214 -8.89 -9.34 11.46
N GLU A 215 -8.00 -9.58 10.50
CA GLU A 215 -6.78 -10.36 10.68
C GLU A 215 -5.78 -9.65 11.59
N VAL A 216 -5.71 -8.31 11.52
CA VAL A 216 -4.88 -7.52 12.43
C VAL A 216 -5.48 -7.55 13.83
N LEU A 217 -6.81 -7.50 14.00
CA LEU A 217 -7.43 -7.62 15.32
C LEU A 217 -7.14 -8.97 15.96
N LEU A 218 -7.29 -10.07 15.21
CA LEU A 218 -6.96 -11.42 15.67
C LEU A 218 -5.49 -11.52 16.10
N ALA A 219 -4.60 -11.02 15.24
CA ALA A 219 -3.17 -11.10 15.46
C ALA A 219 -2.68 -10.17 16.57
N HIS A 220 -3.15 -8.93 16.66
CA HIS A 220 -2.66 -7.95 17.62
C HIS A 220 -3.22 -8.16 19.03
N LEU A 221 -4.52 -8.48 19.13
CA LEU A 221 -5.17 -8.69 20.42
C LEU A 221 -5.03 -10.12 20.95
N ASP A 222 -4.53 -11.06 20.12
CA ASP A 222 -4.46 -12.48 20.44
C ASP A 222 -5.83 -13.03 20.89
N ILE A 223 -6.83 -12.80 20.04
CA ILE A 223 -8.24 -13.16 20.29
C ILE A 223 -8.71 -14.24 19.33
N THR A 224 -9.80 -14.92 19.69
CA THR A 224 -10.42 -15.93 18.83
C THR A 224 -11.37 -15.31 17.81
N LYS A 225 -11.80 -16.11 16.83
CA LYS A 225 -12.80 -15.70 15.85
C LYS A 225 -14.15 -15.39 16.51
N GLU A 226 -14.52 -16.08 17.59
CA GLU A 226 -15.76 -15.78 18.31
C GLU A 226 -15.69 -14.38 18.97
N THR A 227 -14.57 -14.06 19.61
CA THR A 227 -14.34 -12.74 20.21
C THR A 227 -14.28 -11.63 19.15
N LEU A 228 -13.72 -11.90 17.98
CA LEU A 228 -13.68 -10.95 16.86
C LEU A 228 -15.09 -10.51 16.44
N GLU A 229 -16.06 -11.42 16.39
CA GLU A 229 -17.43 -11.07 16.02
C GLU A 229 -18.08 -10.11 17.03
N ALA A 230 -17.77 -10.24 18.32
CA ALA A 230 -18.22 -9.29 19.34
C ALA A 230 -17.60 -7.88 19.11
N VAL A 231 -16.31 -7.83 18.77
CA VAL A 231 -15.63 -6.57 18.42
C VAL A 231 -16.25 -5.93 17.18
N LYS A 232 -16.56 -6.71 16.15
CA LYS A 232 -17.19 -6.22 14.90
C LYS A 232 -18.60 -5.69 15.15
N ALA A 233 -19.42 -6.43 15.90
CA ALA A 233 -20.76 -6.00 16.27
C ALA A 233 -20.74 -4.68 17.07
N TYR A 234 -19.75 -4.53 17.96
CA TYR A 234 -19.56 -3.27 18.68
C TYR A 234 -19.15 -2.13 17.75
N ARG A 235 -18.13 -2.34 16.90
CA ARG A 235 -17.61 -1.36 15.92
C ARG A 235 -18.67 -0.86 14.93
N ALA A 236 -19.66 -1.68 14.60
CA ALA A 236 -20.76 -1.32 13.70
C ALA A 236 -21.68 -0.25 14.29
N ASN A 237 -21.79 -0.18 15.63
CA ASN A 237 -22.71 0.71 16.32
C ASN A 237 -21.99 1.85 17.06
N LYS A 238 -20.77 1.61 17.54
CA LYS A 238 -20.00 2.55 18.38
C LYS A 238 -18.50 2.44 18.11
N GLU A 239 -17.79 3.54 18.30
CA GLU A 239 -16.32 3.55 18.26
C GLU A 239 -15.74 3.02 19.59
N ILE A 240 -14.68 2.22 19.50
CA ILE A 240 -13.92 1.76 20.66
C ILE A 240 -12.99 2.90 21.06
N THR A 241 -13.14 3.45 22.26
CA THR A 241 -12.40 4.65 22.69
C THR A 241 -11.52 4.45 23.91
N SER A 242 -11.52 3.26 24.52
CA SER A 242 -10.72 3.00 25.71
C SER A 242 -10.31 1.54 25.88
N ASN A 243 -9.25 1.31 26.66
CA ASN A 243 -8.80 -0.02 27.04
C ASN A 243 -9.85 -0.80 27.82
N SER A 244 -10.66 -0.12 28.65
CA SER A 244 -11.77 -0.76 29.36
C SER A 244 -12.78 -1.37 28.40
N GLU A 245 -13.08 -0.71 27.28
CA GLU A 245 -13.97 -1.25 26.25
C GLU A 245 -13.34 -2.46 25.53
N VAL A 246 -12.04 -2.40 25.21
CA VAL A 246 -11.32 -3.56 24.65
C VAL A 246 -11.36 -4.74 25.62
N PHE A 247 -11.07 -4.51 26.90
CA PHE A 247 -11.08 -5.57 27.91
C PHE A 247 -12.46 -6.19 28.09
N MET A 248 -13.54 -5.38 28.12
CA MET A 248 -14.90 -5.91 28.19
C MET A 248 -15.27 -6.78 26.97
N LEU A 249 -14.80 -6.41 25.78
CA LEU A 249 -15.10 -7.14 24.55
C LEU A 249 -14.24 -8.41 24.38
N THR A 250 -12.99 -8.37 24.86
CA THR A 250 -11.98 -9.36 24.48
C THR A 250 -11.33 -10.11 25.63
N GLY A 251 -11.46 -9.62 26.86
CA GLY A 251 -10.68 -10.10 28.01
C GLY A 251 -9.19 -9.76 27.94
N LYS A 252 -8.77 -8.97 26.95
CA LYS A 252 -7.38 -8.56 26.70
C LYS A 252 -7.23 -7.06 26.91
N ASN A 253 -6.06 -6.62 27.33
CA ASN A 253 -5.69 -5.21 27.35
C ASN A 253 -4.73 -4.93 26.20
N LEU A 254 -4.80 -3.72 25.63
CA LEU A 254 -3.68 -3.26 24.81
C LEU A 254 -2.45 -3.14 25.70
N PRO A 255 -1.29 -3.64 25.27
CA PRO A 255 -0.07 -3.56 26.06
C PRO A 255 0.23 -2.08 26.36
N PHE A 256 0.40 -1.73 27.64
CA PHE A 256 0.84 -0.38 27.99
C PHE A 256 2.33 -0.26 27.66
N GLN A 257 2.64 0.26 26.48
CA GLN A 257 4.01 0.60 26.11
C GLN A 257 4.16 2.12 26.12
N ALA A 258 5.30 2.62 26.62
CA ALA A 258 5.56 4.06 26.78
C ALA A 258 5.45 4.88 25.48
N TYR A 259 5.43 4.21 24.32
CA TYR A 259 5.36 4.80 22.98
C TYR A 259 3.96 4.71 22.34
N GLU A 260 2.99 4.03 22.97
CA GLU A 260 1.61 3.88 22.49
C GLU A 260 0.68 4.96 23.07
N LEU A 261 1.07 6.23 22.91
CA LEU A 261 0.35 7.37 23.48
C LEU A 261 -0.98 7.67 22.76
N ASN A 262 -1.20 7.11 21.56
CA ASN A 262 -2.34 7.41 20.69
C ASN A 262 -3.24 6.18 20.43
N ASN A 263 -3.42 5.31 21.43
CA ASN A 263 -4.40 4.23 21.32
C ASN A 263 -5.81 4.78 21.00
N PHE A 264 -6.58 4.02 20.20
CA PHE A 264 -7.94 4.38 19.77
C PHE A 264 -8.06 5.59 18.85
N SER A 265 -6.94 6.23 18.52
CA SER A 265 -6.88 7.39 17.63
C SER A 265 -6.10 7.04 16.37
N PRO A 266 -6.40 7.71 15.26
CA PRO A 266 -5.56 7.62 14.09
C PRO A 266 -4.13 8.03 14.42
N SER A 267 -3.20 7.43 13.71
CA SER A 267 -1.81 7.86 13.74
C SER A 267 -1.66 9.25 13.09
N ARG A 268 -0.43 9.59 12.74
CA ARG A 268 -0.12 10.67 11.79
C ARG A 268 0.63 10.13 10.58
N PHE A 269 0.52 8.82 10.33
CA PHE A 269 1.17 8.11 9.23
C PHE A 269 0.13 7.36 8.40
N TRP A 270 0.15 7.59 7.10
CA TRP A 270 -0.92 7.17 6.21
C TRP A 270 -0.38 6.44 5.00
N ASP A 271 -0.89 5.25 4.74
CA ASP A 271 -0.70 4.58 3.45
C ASP A 271 -1.78 5.11 2.48
N VAL A 272 -1.31 5.86 1.48
CA VAL A 272 -2.14 6.53 0.48
C VAL A 272 -2.06 5.77 -0.84
N ASN A 273 -3.21 5.40 -1.40
CA ASN A 273 -3.32 4.86 -2.76
C ASN A 273 -4.30 5.71 -3.56
N ILE A 274 -3.86 6.18 -4.72
CA ILE A 274 -4.69 6.92 -5.68
C ILE A 274 -4.56 6.22 -7.01
N ARG A 275 -5.69 5.80 -7.60
CA ARG A 275 -5.73 5.20 -8.94
C ARG A 275 -6.62 6.02 -9.84
N TYR A 276 -6.11 6.38 -11.01
CA TYR A 276 -6.95 6.84 -12.12
C TYR A 276 -7.42 5.62 -12.90
N GLU A 277 -8.74 5.41 -12.96
CA GLU A 277 -9.37 4.25 -13.58
C GLU A 277 -10.25 4.66 -14.77
N LYS A 278 -9.97 4.13 -15.97
CA LYS A 278 -10.82 4.32 -17.15
C LYS A 278 -11.18 2.95 -17.72
N ASP A 279 -12.45 2.74 -18.04
CA ASP A 279 -12.98 1.46 -18.53
C ASP A 279 -12.59 0.27 -17.62
N ASN A 280 -12.66 0.47 -16.30
CA ASN A 280 -12.24 -0.48 -15.25
C ASN A 280 -10.76 -0.90 -15.32
N LYS A 281 -9.90 -0.12 -15.98
CA LYS A 281 -8.45 -0.32 -16.00
C LYS A 281 -7.77 0.83 -15.29
N SER A 282 -6.85 0.51 -14.38
CA SER A 282 -5.94 1.50 -13.81
C SER A 282 -4.97 1.95 -14.91
N ILE A 283 -5.05 3.22 -15.27
CA ILE A 283 -4.16 3.84 -16.28
C ILE A 283 -2.94 4.47 -15.62
N TYR A 284 -3.14 5.00 -14.41
CA TYR A 284 -2.08 5.56 -13.58
C TYR A 284 -2.38 5.33 -12.11
N PHE A 285 -1.35 5.16 -11.29
CA PHE A 285 -1.49 5.11 -9.84
C PHE A 285 -0.38 5.87 -9.10
N ILE A 286 -0.69 6.27 -7.86
CA ILE A 286 0.24 6.80 -6.87
C ILE A 286 0.05 5.99 -5.58
N GLU A 287 1.14 5.45 -5.07
CA GLU A 287 1.25 4.73 -3.79
C GLU A 287 2.30 5.46 -2.95
N SER A 288 1.90 5.94 -1.76
CA SER A 288 2.76 6.80 -0.95
C SER A 288 2.51 6.65 0.53
N GLY A 289 3.59 6.66 1.31
CA GLY A 289 3.56 6.74 2.77
C GLY A 289 3.65 8.18 3.22
N LEU A 290 2.57 8.74 3.78
CA LEU A 290 2.50 10.14 4.20
C LEU A 290 2.71 10.26 5.71
N ASN A 291 3.53 11.21 6.13
CA ASN A 291 3.68 11.59 7.54
C ASN A 291 3.24 13.03 7.76
N THR A 292 2.26 13.23 8.64
CA THR A 292 1.70 14.54 9.03
C THR A 292 1.95 14.88 10.50
N SER A 293 2.93 14.24 11.15
CA SER A 293 3.28 14.47 12.57
C SER A 293 4.22 15.67 12.77
N LEU A 294 4.56 16.38 11.70
CA LEU A 294 5.62 17.36 11.68
C LEU A 294 5.13 18.78 12.01
N GLY A 295 6.08 19.70 12.23
CA GLY A 295 5.79 21.08 12.62
C GLY A 295 5.36 22.00 11.46
N LEU A 296 4.99 23.24 11.79
CA LEU A 296 4.44 24.23 10.86
C LEU A 296 5.31 24.55 9.63
N ARG A 297 6.63 24.34 9.71
CA ARG A 297 7.57 24.61 8.59
C ARG A 297 7.63 23.47 7.58
N THR A 298 7.36 22.25 8.03
CA THR A 298 7.39 21.04 7.22
C THR A 298 6.12 20.26 7.56
N PRO A 299 4.94 20.69 7.12
CA PRO A 299 3.67 20.17 7.64
C PRO A 299 3.47 18.68 7.30
N PHE A 300 4.18 18.16 6.30
CA PHE A 300 4.22 16.75 5.98
C PHE A 300 5.58 16.31 5.41
N SER A 301 5.79 15.00 5.35
CA SER A 301 6.89 14.35 4.62
C SER A 301 6.38 13.06 3.96
N ILE A 302 7.11 12.60 2.95
CA ILE A 302 6.82 11.36 2.22
C ILE A 302 7.88 10.32 2.63
N PHE A 303 7.43 9.18 3.15
CA PHE A 303 8.26 8.04 3.55
C PHE A 303 8.67 7.19 2.34
N TYR A 304 7.74 6.92 1.44
CA TYR A 304 8.00 6.22 0.19
C TYR A 304 7.07 6.75 -0.90
N TRP A 305 7.49 6.58 -2.16
CA TRP A 305 6.73 6.98 -3.34
C TRP A 305 6.86 5.93 -4.44
N LYS A 306 5.74 5.52 -5.00
CA LYS A 306 5.68 4.65 -6.17
C LYS A 306 4.54 5.11 -7.08
N GLU A 307 4.82 5.22 -8.37
CA GLU A 307 3.83 5.59 -9.37
C GLU A 307 4.07 4.80 -10.65
N GLY A 308 3.04 4.69 -11.50
CA GLY A 308 3.11 3.92 -12.74
C GLY A 308 1.88 4.07 -13.62
#